data_AF-A0A1H5X8A0-F1
#
_entry.id   AF-A0A1H5X8A0-F1
#
_cell.length_a   1.000
_cell.length_b   1.000
_cell.length_c   1.000
_cell.angle_alpha   90.00
_cell.angle_beta   90.00
_cell.angle_gamma   90.00
#
_symmetry.space_group_name_H-M   'P 1'
#
loop_
_entity.id
_entity.type
_entity.pdbx_description
1 polymer ?
#
loop_
_entity_poly.entity_id
_entity_poly.type
_entity_poly.pdbx_seq_one_letter_code
_entity_poly.pdbx_strand_id
1 'polypeptide(L)'
;MNRRDFIKKATMAAAGAAVVSPVSAMLNNVTGETKFKVLLINGSPRTDGNTFCCLKEIEATLQKHGVESEIVQIGRKPVRMCINCGGCRQNNGAGCAFDDDMCSVIAEKMKESDALIVGTPVYYGQPNGGILSLMQRLFYSTGHLVQNKPAAALAVCRRGGATATLQTMNMMFEMMNMPVVTSQYWNIAYGAGKGEVKLDTEGMQTMRTLATNMAFLLKKIHADGNPTPQRDEFPAFMNFIR
;
A
#
# COMPACT_ATOMS: atom_id res chain seq x y z
N MET A 1 -14.33 -37.57 -19.37
CA MET A 1 -12.94 -37.64 -18.89
C MET A 1 -12.87 -36.85 -17.58
N ASN A 2 -12.68 -37.51 -16.43
CA ASN A 2 -12.95 -36.88 -15.13
C ASN A 2 -11.67 -36.24 -14.54
N ARG A 3 -11.82 -35.13 -13.82
CA ARG A 3 -10.74 -34.20 -13.35
C ARG A 3 -9.61 -34.88 -12.55
N ARG A 4 -9.85 -36.09 -12.03
CA ARG A 4 -8.88 -36.91 -11.28
C ARG A 4 -7.84 -37.58 -12.19
N ASP A 5 -8.17 -37.85 -13.45
CA ASP A 5 -7.26 -38.54 -14.39
C ASP A 5 -6.21 -37.59 -14.98
N PHE A 6 -6.52 -36.29 -15.02
CA PHE A 6 -5.59 -35.25 -15.46
C PHE A 6 -4.47 -35.00 -14.44
N ILE A 7 -4.78 -35.08 -13.14
CA ILE A 7 -3.82 -34.82 -12.05
C ILE A 7 -2.77 -35.93 -11.93
N LYS A 8 -3.15 -37.19 -12.20
CA LYS A 8 -2.21 -38.33 -12.14
C LYS A 8 -1.19 -38.36 -13.28
N LYS A 9 -1.49 -37.73 -14.42
CA LYS A 9 -0.55 -37.66 -15.56
C LYS A 9 0.53 -36.59 -15.41
N ALA A 10 0.31 -35.57 -14.58
CA ALA A 10 1.24 -34.46 -14.41
C ALA A 10 2.38 -34.74 -13.41
N THR A 11 2.29 -35.81 -12.61
CA THR A 11 3.20 -36.07 -11.49
C THR A 11 4.36 -37.02 -11.79
N MET A 12 4.53 -37.49 -13.03
CA MET A 12 5.55 -38.49 -13.39
C MET A 12 6.71 -38.01 -14.29
N ALA A 13 6.91 -36.71 -14.47
CA ALA A 13 8.02 -36.22 -15.29
C ALA A 13 8.76 -35.07 -14.61
N ALA A 14 9.72 -35.39 -13.75
CA ALA A 14 10.99 -34.65 -13.61
C ALA A 14 11.83 -35.24 -12.47
N ALA A 15 12.80 -36.08 -12.82
CA ALA A 15 13.93 -36.40 -11.96
C ALA A 15 15.23 -36.28 -12.78
N GLY A 16 16.11 -35.37 -12.35
CA GLY A 16 17.57 -35.47 -12.49
C GLY A 16 18.24 -34.98 -13.78
N ALA A 17 18.93 -33.84 -13.71
CA ALA A 17 20.37 -33.70 -13.99
C ALA A 17 20.82 -32.25 -13.74
N ALA A 18 21.79 -32.06 -12.84
CA ALA A 18 22.38 -30.76 -12.56
C ALA A 18 23.40 -30.39 -13.64
N VAL A 19 23.09 -29.35 -14.42
CA VAL A 19 24.04 -28.65 -15.28
C VAL A 19 24.08 -27.21 -14.80
N VAL A 20 25.23 -26.77 -14.28
CA VAL A 20 25.41 -25.39 -13.83
C VAL A 20 25.39 -24.49 -15.05
N SER A 21 24.24 -23.84 -15.26
CA SER A 21 23.99 -22.93 -16.38
C SER A 21 24.75 -21.60 -16.19
N PRO A 22 25.15 -20.91 -17.28
CA PRO A 22 25.76 -19.57 -17.25
C PRO A 22 24.94 -18.52 -16.48
N VAL A 23 23.67 -18.80 -16.18
CA VAL A 23 22.77 -18.00 -15.34
C VAL A 23 23.33 -17.79 -13.93
N SER A 24 24.09 -18.75 -13.37
CA SER A 24 24.67 -18.61 -12.03
C SER A 24 25.73 -17.50 -11.94
N ALA A 25 26.42 -17.21 -13.06
CA ALA A 25 27.40 -16.13 -13.13
C ALA A 25 26.75 -14.75 -13.32
N MET A 26 25.52 -14.67 -13.84
CA MET A 26 24.73 -13.42 -13.85
C MET A 26 24.11 -13.08 -12.50
N LEU A 27 23.89 -14.06 -11.63
CA LEU A 27 23.36 -13.83 -10.28
C LEU A 27 24.37 -13.15 -9.34
N ASN A 28 25.67 -13.30 -9.61
CA ASN A 28 26.73 -12.83 -8.71
C ASN A 28 27.17 -11.37 -8.94
N ASN A 29 26.74 -10.73 -10.03
CA ASN A 29 26.96 -9.28 -10.24
C ASN A 29 25.83 -8.40 -9.63
N VAL A 30 24.87 -9.00 -8.91
CA VAL A 30 23.69 -8.34 -8.30
C VAL A 30 23.80 -8.27 -6.76
N THR A 31 25.02 -8.12 -6.22
CA THR A 31 25.23 -8.00 -4.76
C THR A 31 25.31 -6.56 -4.25
N GLY A 32 24.74 -5.62 -5.00
CA GLY A 32 24.13 -4.42 -4.42
C GLY A 32 22.63 -4.66 -4.30
N GLU A 33 22.17 -5.39 -3.28
CA GLU A 33 20.73 -5.60 -3.05
C GLU A 33 20.05 -4.25 -2.81
N THR A 34 19.41 -3.67 -3.82
CA THR A 34 18.54 -2.51 -3.67
C THR A 34 17.38 -2.92 -2.77
N LYS A 35 17.42 -2.47 -1.53
CA LYS A 35 16.47 -2.85 -0.50
C LYS A 35 15.27 -1.90 -0.53
N PHE A 36 14.15 -2.36 -1.08
CA PHE A 36 12.92 -1.55 -1.15
C PHE A 36 12.29 -1.35 0.22
N LYS A 37 11.67 -0.19 0.45
CA LYS A 37 10.99 0.18 1.71
C LYS A 37 9.51 0.50 1.48
N VAL A 38 8.62 -0.22 2.15
CA VAL A 38 7.16 0.04 2.14
C VAL A 38 6.74 0.74 3.42
N LEU A 39 6.10 1.90 3.29
CA LEU A 39 5.49 2.60 4.41
C LEU A 39 4.09 2.03 4.68
N LEU A 40 3.83 1.55 5.90
CA LEU A 40 2.57 0.97 6.33
C LEU A 40 1.89 1.93 7.33
N ILE A 41 0.81 2.60 6.93
CA ILE A 41 0.11 3.57 7.80
C ILE A 41 -1.08 2.90 8.48
N ASN A 42 -1.05 2.81 9.81
CA ASN A 42 -2.19 2.39 10.61
C ASN A 42 -3.09 3.59 10.94
N GLY A 43 -4.18 3.72 10.17
CA GLY A 43 -5.24 4.70 10.38
C GLY A 43 -6.22 4.35 11.51
N SER A 44 -6.03 3.23 12.20
CA SER A 44 -6.81 2.90 13.39
C SER A 44 -6.30 3.66 14.61
N PRO A 45 -7.17 4.21 15.48
CA PRO A 45 -6.77 4.75 16.78
C PRO A 45 -6.23 3.68 17.75
N ARG A 46 -6.42 2.40 17.44
CA ARG A 46 -5.91 1.27 18.22
C ARG A 46 -4.57 0.80 17.65
N THR A 47 -3.53 0.82 18.49
CA THR A 47 -2.17 0.40 18.15
C THR A 47 -1.99 -1.11 18.06
N ASP A 48 -2.97 -1.87 18.53
CA ASP A 48 -2.97 -3.33 18.64
C ASP A 48 -4.31 -3.94 18.18
N GLY A 49 -5.07 -3.18 17.38
CA GLY A 49 -6.37 -3.57 16.86
C GLY A 49 -6.30 -4.45 15.61
N ASN A 50 -7.46 -4.68 14.99
CA ASN A 50 -7.57 -5.53 13.80
C ASN A 50 -6.82 -4.97 12.59
N THR A 51 -6.93 -3.66 12.31
CA THR A 51 -6.14 -3.00 11.24
C THR A 51 -4.63 -3.19 11.44
N PHE A 52 -4.15 -3.04 12.68
CA PHE A 52 -2.74 -3.27 12.99
C PHE A 52 -2.34 -4.73 12.76
N CYS A 53 -3.19 -5.69 13.13
CA CYS A 53 -2.94 -7.12 12.88
C CYS A 53 -2.80 -7.42 11.38
N CYS A 54 -3.64 -6.81 10.52
CA CYS A 54 -3.50 -6.94 9.07
C CYS A 54 -2.18 -6.35 8.57
N LEU A 55 -1.79 -5.17 9.04
CA LEU A 55 -0.51 -4.54 8.66
C LEU A 55 0.70 -5.35 9.12
N LYS A 56 0.64 -5.99 10.30
CA LYS A 56 1.69 -6.91 10.77
C LYS A 56 1.81 -8.17 9.89
N GLU A 57 0.69 -8.70 9.38
CA GLU A 57 0.72 -9.82 8.43
C GLU A 57 1.38 -9.42 7.10
N ILE A 58 1.07 -8.20 6.63
CA ILE A 58 1.68 -7.60 5.44
C ILE A 58 3.19 -7.42 5.65
N GLU A 59 3.61 -6.77 6.74
CA GLU A 59 5.02 -6.56 7.11
C GLU A 59 5.79 -7.89 7.14
N ALA A 60 5.24 -8.90 7.84
CA ALA A 60 5.87 -10.23 7.91
C ALA A 60 5.98 -10.91 6.54
N THR A 61 5.06 -10.63 5.62
CA THR A 61 5.10 -11.19 4.26
C THR A 61 6.06 -10.43 3.36
N LEU A 62 6.11 -9.10 3.45
CA LEU A 62 7.10 -8.26 2.75
C LEU A 62 8.53 -8.66 3.16
N GLN A 63 8.76 -8.89 4.45
CA GLN A 63 10.06 -9.35 4.95
C GLN A 63 10.49 -10.68 4.33
N LYS A 64 9.57 -11.64 4.15
CA LYS A 64 9.85 -12.92 3.46
C LYS A 64 10.26 -12.73 1.99
N HIS A 65 9.84 -11.62 1.38
CA HIS A 65 10.20 -11.24 0.01
C HIS A 65 11.44 -10.32 -0.06
N GLY A 66 12.13 -10.08 1.06
CA GLY A 66 13.31 -9.23 1.13
C GLY A 66 13.01 -7.73 1.04
N VAL A 67 11.77 -7.32 1.31
CA VAL A 67 11.32 -5.92 1.27
C VAL A 67 11.24 -5.39 2.70
N GLU A 68 11.87 -4.26 2.99
CA GLU A 68 11.72 -3.56 4.26
C GLU A 68 10.34 -2.93 4.36
N SER A 69 9.87 -2.78 5.59
CA SER A 69 8.69 -1.97 5.84
C SER A 69 8.73 -1.36 7.23
N GLU A 70 7.97 -0.28 7.37
CA GLU A 70 7.81 0.42 8.64
C GLU A 70 6.33 0.71 8.88
N ILE A 71 5.82 0.34 10.06
CA ILE A 71 4.46 0.69 10.48
C ILE A 71 4.45 2.03 11.23
N VAL A 72 3.70 3.00 10.70
CA VAL A 72 3.45 4.29 11.35
C VAL A 72 2.02 4.35 11.87
N GLN A 73 1.90 4.73 13.13
CA GLN A 73 0.63 4.86 13.83
C GLN A 73 0.15 6.31 13.83
N ILE A 74 -1.07 6.58 13.34
CA ILE A 74 -1.62 7.96 13.39
C ILE A 74 -1.99 8.42 14.81
N GLY A 75 -2.21 7.45 15.71
CA GLY A 75 -2.53 7.70 17.12
C GLY A 75 -4.00 8.01 17.40
N ARG A 76 -4.27 8.55 18.59
CA ARG A 76 -5.63 8.91 19.07
C ARG A 76 -5.83 10.42 19.20
N LYS A 77 -4.80 11.21 18.90
CA LYS A 77 -4.86 12.66 19.00
C LYS A 77 -5.81 13.20 17.91
N PRO A 78 -6.45 14.36 18.13
CA PRO A 78 -7.21 15.03 17.08
C PRO A 78 -6.36 15.21 15.83
N VAL A 79 -6.90 14.81 14.68
CA VAL A 79 -6.27 15.01 13.37
C VAL A 79 -7.01 16.15 12.67
N ARG A 80 -6.26 17.16 12.24
CA ARG A 80 -6.83 18.33 11.57
C ARG A 80 -7.16 18.02 10.12
N MET A 81 -8.29 18.54 9.65
CA MET A 81 -8.61 18.61 8.23
C MET A 81 -7.78 19.68 7.51
N CYS A 82 -7.68 19.58 6.19
CA CYS A 82 -7.17 20.69 5.39
C CYS A 82 -8.15 21.88 5.50
N ILE A 83 -7.64 23.08 5.78
CA ILE A 83 -8.45 24.30 5.86
C ILE A 83 -8.29 25.20 4.62
N ASN A 84 -7.66 24.68 3.56
CA ASN A 84 -7.38 25.42 2.32
C ASN A 84 -6.61 26.74 2.53
N CYS A 85 -5.63 26.77 3.44
CA CYS A 85 -4.84 27.97 3.72
C CYS A 85 -3.83 28.33 2.61
N GLY A 86 -3.53 27.40 1.69
CA GLY A 86 -2.57 27.61 0.61
C GLY A 86 -1.09 27.60 1.03
N GLY A 87 -0.77 27.42 2.31
CA GLY A 87 0.62 27.48 2.80
C GLY A 87 1.55 26.43 2.17
N CYS A 88 1.04 25.24 1.84
CA CYS A 88 1.82 24.23 1.12
C CYS A 88 2.13 24.62 -0.34
N ARG A 89 1.35 25.50 -0.95
CA ARG A 89 1.67 26.03 -2.27
C ARG A 89 2.74 27.11 -2.18
N GLN A 90 2.67 27.95 -1.15
CA GLN A 90 3.64 29.02 -0.90
C GLN A 90 5.03 28.48 -0.59
N ASN A 91 5.12 27.30 0.05
CA ASN A 91 6.40 26.63 0.33
C ASN A 91 6.82 25.61 -0.75
N ASN A 92 6.30 25.73 -1.98
CA ASN A 92 6.61 24.85 -3.12
C ASN A 92 6.40 23.35 -2.84
N GLY A 93 5.40 23.01 -2.04
CA GLY A 93 5.06 21.63 -1.72
C GLY A 93 6.01 20.97 -0.71
N ALA A 94 6.83 21.74 0.00
CA ALA A 94 7.76 21.17 0.99
C ALA A 94 7.06 20.46 2.16
N GLY A 95 5.79 20.77 2.42
CA GLY A 95 5.02 20.21 3.53
C GLY A 95 3.75 20.99 3.82
N CYS A 96 2.91 20.43 4.71
CA CYS A 96 1.75 21.15 5.24
C CYS A 96 2.23 22.32 6.12
N ALA A 97 1.50 23.44 6.14
CA ALA A 97 1.83 24.56 7.02
C ALA A 97 1.62 24.24 8.52
N PHE A 98 0.89 23.18 8.83
CA PHE A 98 0.79 22.62 10.17
C PHE A 98 1.71 21.40 10.27
N ASP A 99 2.83 21.57 10.97
CA ASP A 99 3.92 20.60 11.10
C ASP A 99 3.99 19.91 12.48
N ASP A 100 3.07 20.28 13.38
CA ASP A 100 3.00 19.82 14.77
C ASP A 100 2.19 18.51 14.95
N ASP A 101 1.89 17.80 13.87
CA ASP A 101 1.14 16.54 13.90
C ASP A 101 1.73 15.46 12.96
N MET A 102 1.05 14.31 12.89
CA MET A 102 1.50 13.16 12.10
C MET A 102 1.67 13.44 10.61
N CYS A 103 1.14 14.55 10.09
CA CYS A 103 1.30 14.91 8.67
C CYS A 103 2.77 15.15 8.31
N SER A 104 3.52 15.88 9.13
CA SER A 104 4.95 16.13 8.87
C SER A 104 5.78 14.86 9.00
N VAL A 105 5.53 14.08 10.05
CA VAL A 105 6.21 12.80 10.32
C VAL A 105 6.02 11.81 9.16
N ILE A 106 4.80 11.68 8.66
CA ILE A 106 4.50 10.77 7.55
C ILE A 106 5.07 11.30 6.24
N ALA A 107 5.05 12.62 6.01
CA ALA A 107 5.63 13.21 4.81
C ALA A 107 7.13 12.89 4.67
N GLU A 108 7.91 12.98 5.76
CA GLU A 108 9.33 12.60 5.73
C GLU A 108 9.52 11.13 5.41
N LYS A 109 8.71 10.25 6.02
CA LYS A 109 8.78 8.81 5.74
C LYS A 109 8.35 8.45 4.31
N MET A 110 7.42 9.21 3.73
CA MET A 110 7.02 9.05 2.33
C MET A 110 8.15 9.37 1.37
N LYS A 111 9.07 10.30 1.71
CA LYS A 111 10.28 10.58 0.89
C LYS A 111 11.15 9.35 0.78
N GLU A 112 11.36 8.66 1.89
CA GLU A 112 12.25 7.49 2.00
C GLU A 112 11.63 6.17 1.55
N SER A 113 10.31 6.10 1.36
CA SER A 113 9.62 4.86 0.97
C SER A 113 9.46 4.74 -0.54
N ASP A 114 9.43 3.52 -1.05
CA ASP A 114 9.18 3.19 -2.46
C ASP A 114 7.71 2.83 -2.74
N ALA A 115 6.96 2.48 -1.70
CA ALA A 115 5.52 2.19 -1.78
C ALA A 115 4.79 2.50 -0.48
N LEU A 116 3.47 2.54 -0.57
CA LEU A 116 2.58 2.88 0.53
C LEU A 116 1.47 1.84 0.72
N ILE A 117 1.17 1.45 1.96
CA ILE A 117 -0.05 0.73 2.30
C ILE A 117 -0.75 1.45 3.44
N VAL A 118 -2.03 1.80 3.26
CA VAL A 118 -2.82 2.50 4.27
C VAL A 118 -3.96 1.61 4.77
N GLY A 119 -3.91 1.27 6.05
CA GLY A 119 -4.98 0.53 6.71
C GLY A 119 -5.93 1.43 7.48
N THR A 120 -7.23 1.17 7.39
CA THR A 120 -8.25 1.95 8.10
C THR A 120 -9.36 1.06 8.66
N PRO A 121 -9.89 1.35 9.86
CA PRO A 121 -11.14 0.75 10.30
C PRO A 121 -12.33 1.44 9.58
N VAL A 122 -13.42 0.69 9.39
CA VAL A 122 -14.66 1.20 8.79
C VAL A 122 -15.55 1.84 9.85
N TYR A 123 -15.76 3.15 9.75
CA TYR A 123 -16.67 3.95 10.60
C TYR A 123 -17.82 4.48 9.74
N TYR A 124 -19.06 4.07 10.06
CA TYR A 124 -20.26 4.48 9.31
C TYR A 124 -20.17 4.26 7.79
N GLY A 125 -19.54 3.15 7.38
CA GLY A 125 -19.36 2.81 5.97
C GLY A 125 -18.25 3.57 5.25
N GLN A 126 -17.50 4.39 5.98
CA GLN A 126 -16.42 5.23 5.48
C GLN A 126 -15.10 4.93 6.22
N PRO A 127 -13.96 5.38 5.69
CA PRO A 127 -12.70 5.34 6.43
C PRO A 127 -12.82 6.09 7.76
N ASN A 128 -11.95 5.79 8.71
CA ASN A 128 -11.77 6.67 9.86
C ASN A 128 -11.51 8.13 9.39
N GLY A 129 -12.29 9.09 9.91
CA GLY A 129 -12.20 10.48 9.45
C GLY A 129 -10.84 11.14 9.69
N GLY A 130 -10.10 10.68 10.70
CA GLY A 130 -8.74 11.14 10.98
C GLY A 130 -7.75 10.72 9.90
N ILE A 131 -7.73 9.44 9.50
CA ILE A 131 -6.86 9.03 8.39
C ILE A 131 -7.26 9.68 7.08
N LEU A 132 -8.56 9.85 6.81
CA LEU A 132 -9.02 10.54 5.60
C LEU A 132 -8.52 12.00 5.56
N SER A 133 -8.66 12.73 6.67
CA SER A 133 -8.17 14.11 6.81
C SER A 133 -6.66 14.20 6.65
N LEU A 134 -5.92 13.24 7.23
CA LEU A 134 -4.47 13.18 7.17
C LEU A 134 -3.98 12.93 5.74
N MET A 135 -4.56 11.95 5.06
CA MET A 135 -4.19 11.59 3.69
C MET A 135 -4.47 12.73 2.71
N GLN A 136 -5.62 13.42 2.85
CA GLN A 136 -5.91 14.61 2.06
C GLN A 136 -4.85 15.68 2.26
N ARG A 137 -4.48 16.01 3.51
CA ARG A 137 -3.43 17.00 3.78
C ARG A 137 -2.09 16.57 3.19
N LEU A 138 -1.66 15.32 3.39
CA LEU A 138 -0.42 14.75 2.86
C LEU A 138 -0.35 14.85 1.33
N PHE A 139 -1.41 14.50 0.62
CA PHE A 139 -1.39 14.50 -0.85
C PHE A 139 -1.50 15.90 -1.42
N TYR A 140 -2.26 16.80 -0.78
CA TYR A 140 -2.26 18.22 -1.15
C TYR A 140 -0.90 18.90 -0.91
N SER A 141 -0.22 18.57 0.19
CA SER A 141 1.05 19.22 0.52
C SER A 141 2.24 18.62 -0.20
N THR A 142 2.29 17.30 -0.29
CA THR A 142 3.51 16.54 -0.60
C THR A 142 3.24 15.40 -1.59
N GLY A 143 2.13 15.44 -2.32
CA GLY A 143 1.74 14.37 -3.24
C GLY A 143 2.74 14.10 -4.37
N HIS A 144 3.53 15.10 -4.78
CA HIS A 144 4.59 14.91 -5.77
C HIS A 144 5.62 13.84 -5.36
N LEU A 145 5.80 13.60 -4.05
CA LEU A 145 6.72 12.59 -3.51
C LEU A 145 6.29 11.15 -3.75
N VAL A 146 5.02 10.92 -4.09
CA VAL A 146 4.45 9.56 -4.20
C VAL A 146 4.02 9.17 -5.61
N GLN A 147 4.20 10.04 -6.59
CA GLN A 147 3.91 9.68 -7.97
C GLN A 147 4.71 8.45 -8.40
N ASN A 148 4.05 7.52 -9.11
CA ASN A 148 4.60 6.23 -9.54
C ASN A 148 4.93 5.23 -8.43
N LYS A 149 4.88 5.61 -7.16
CA LYS A 149 5.03 4.66 -6.05
C LYS A 149 3.78 3.78 -5.98
N PRO A 150 3.91 2.45 -5.99
CA PRO A 150 2.76 1.58 -5.74
C PRO A 150 2.06 1.90 -4.44
N ALA A 151 0.73 1.81 -4.44
CA ALA A 151 -0.05 1.96 -3.21
C ALA A 151 -1.16 0.92 -3.09
N ALA A 152 -1.54 0.64 -1.84
CA ALA A 152 -2.76 -0.10 -1.56
C ALA A 152 -3.46 0.44 -0.32
N ALA A 153 -4.80 0.42 -0.34
CA ALA A 153 -5.58 0.56 0.88
C ALA A 153 -6.01 -0.82 1.37
N LEU A 154 -6.24 -0.93 2.68
CA LEU A 154 -7.00 -2.04 3.27
C LEU A 154 -8.05 -1.51 4.24
N ALA A 155 -9.21 -2.15 4.25
CA ALA A 155 -10.34 -1.79 5.10
C ALA A 155 -10.68 -2.93 6.06
N VAL A 156 -10.84 -2.61 7.34
CA VAL A 156 -11.19 -3.60 8.36
C VAL A 156 -12.51 -3.25 9.01
N CYS A 157 -13.47 -4.17 8.98
CA CYS A 157 -14.81 -3.92 9.51
C CYS A 157 -15.34 -5.12 10.31
N ARG A 158 -16.44 -4.91 11.03
CA ARG A 158 -17.16 -6.02 11.68
C ARG A 158 -18.02 -6.81 10.69
N ARG A 159 -18.70 -6.11 9.76
CA ARG A 159 -19.76 -6.72 8.92
C ARG A 159 -19.96 -6.03 7.57
N GLY A 160 -20.00 -4.70 7.52
CA GLY A 160 -20.39 -3.98 6.31
C GLY A 160 -19.65 -2.66 6.14
N GLY A 161 -19.78 -2.07 4.94
CA GLY A 161 -19.19 -0.78 4.59
C GLY A 161 -17.73 -0.82 4.12
N ALA A 162 -17.10 -2.00 4.11
CA ALA A 162 -15.70 -2.14 3.74
C ALA A 162 -15.41 -1.81 2.27
N THR A 163 -16.30 -2.18 1.33
CA THR A 163 -16.10 -1.87 -0.10
C THR A 163 -16.13 -0.36 -0.36
N ALA A 164 -17.11 0.36 0.19
CA ALA A 164 -17.18 1.81 0.07
C ALA A 164 -15.96 2.48 0.72
N THR A 165 -15.56 2.03 1.90
CA THR A 165 -14.33 2.52 2.57
C THR A 165 -13.08 2.29 1.72
N LEU A 166 -12.92 1.09 1.14
CA LEU A 166 -11.79 0.76 0.29
C LEU A 166 -11.77 1.64 -0.97
N GLN A 167 -12.92 1.83 -1.61
CA GLN A 167 -13.06 2.70 -2.78
C GLN A 167 -12.68 4.15 -2.46
N THR A 168 -13.21 4.71 -1.37
CA THR A 168 -12.87 6.07 -0.92
C THR A 168 -11.36 6.25 -0.71
N MET A 169 -10.68 5.25 -0.14
CA MET A 169 -9.22 5.33 0.03
C MET A 169 -8.46 5.22 -1.28
N ASN A 170 -8.89 4.37 -2.21
CA ASN A 170 -8.21 4.16 -3.49
C ASN A 170 -8.29 5.39 -4.43
N MET A 171 -9.38 6.16 -4.38
CA MET A 171 -9.52 7.38 -5.20
C MET A 171 -8.33 8.34 -5.05
N MET A 172 -7.78 8.43 -3.83
CA MET A 172 -6.63 9.29 -3.56
C MET A 172 -5.35 8.80 -4.27
N PHE A 173 -5.15 7.49 -4.39
CA PHE A 173 -3.99 6.91 -5.10
C PHE A 173 -4.11 7.09 -6.61
N GLU A 174 -5.31 6.91 -7.14
CA GLU A 174 -5.63 7.13 -8.56
C GLU A 174 -5.32 8.58 -8.96
N MET A 175 -5.78 9.55 -8.16
CA MET A 175 -5.53 10.97 -8.38
C MET A 175 -4.03 11.35 -8.30
N MET A 176 -3.24 10.55 -7.58
CA MET A 176 -1.80 10.78 -7.40
C MET A 176 -0.90 10.02 -8.39
N ASN A 177 -1.48 9.39 -9.43
CA ASN A 177 -0.75 8.55 -10.38
C ASN A 177 0.04 7.41 -9.68
N MET A 178 -0.56 6.81 -8.66
CA MET A 178 0.01 5.68 -7.95
C MET A 178 -0.56 4.37 -8.52
N PRO A 179 0.28 3.41 -8.95
CA PRO A 179 -0.20 2.08 -9.31
C PRO A 179 -0.89 1.40 -8.12
N VAL A 180 -2.19 1.15 -8.23
CA VAL A 180 -2.97 0.50 -7.16
C VAL A 180 -2.68 -1.00 -7.16
N VAL A 181 -2.11 -1.49 -6.05
CA VAL A 181 -1.80 -2.90 -5.85
C VAL A 181 -3.02 -3.64 -5.34
N THR A 182 -3.37 -4.69 -6.06
CA THR A 182 -4.51 -5.54 -5.76
C THR A 182 -4.08 -6.84 -5.09
N SER A 183 -5.07 -7.56 -4.55
CA SER A 183 -4.92 -8.89 -4.00
C SER A 183 -5.78 -9.89 -4.78
N GLN A 184 -5.87 -11.15 -4.35
CA GLN A 184 -6.77 -12.15 -4.96
C GLN A 184 -8.26 -11.86 -4.71
N TYR A 185 -8.54 -10.92 -3.81
CA TYR A 185 -9.85 -10.34 -3.55
C TYR A 185 -9.71 -8.88 -3.12
N TRP A 186 -10.81 -8.18 -2.85
CA TRP A 186 -10.73 -6.83 -2.27
C TRP A 186 -9.95 -6.86 -0.96
N ASN A 187 -9.08 -5.87 -0.74
CA ASN A 187 -8.20 -5.74 0.43
C ASN A 187 -9.01 -5.44 1.72
N ILE A 188 -9.81 -6.41 2.13
CA ILE A 188 -10.80 -6.32 3.20
C ILE A 188 -10.58 -7.49 4.15
N ALA A 189 -10.71 -7.23 5.44
CA ALA A 189 -10.72 -8.26 6.48
C ALA A 189 -11.74 -7.93 7.57
N TYR A 190 -12.21 -8.95 8.28
CA TYR A 190 -13.32 -8.86 9.22
C TYR A 190 -12.91 -9.18 10.66
N GLY A 191 -13.32 -8.34 11.61
CA GLY A 191 -13.16 -8.62 13.05
C GLY A 191 -13.82 -7.55 13.91
N ALA A 192 -14.56 -7.96 14.95
CA ALA A 192 -15.27 -7.06 15.85
C ALA A 192 -14.41 -6.69 17.07
N GLY A 193 -14.01 -7.71 17.82
CA GLY A 193 -13.13 -7.65 18.96
C GLY A 193 -11.67 -7.49 18.56
N LYS A 194 -10.84 -7.08 19.51
CA LYS A 194 -9.40 -6.92 19.30
C LYS A 194 -8.77 -8.27 18.92
N GLY A 195 -8.13 -8.32 17.76
CA GLY A 195 -7.42 -9.51 17.27
C GLY A 195 -8.30 -10.54 16.57
N GLU A 196 -9.62 -10.38 16.56
CA GLU A 196 -10.54 -11.32 15.90
C GLU A 196 -10.30 -11.44 14.40
N VAL A 197 -9.69 -10.44 13.76
CA VAL A 197 -9.33 -10.52 12.33
C VAL A 197 -8.39 -11.67 12.00
N LYS A 198 -7.65 -12.18 12.99
CA LYS A 198 -6.81 -13.37 12.81
C LYS A 198 -7.62 -14.64 12.56
N LEU A 199 -8.90 -14.64 12.96
CA LEU A 199 -9.84 -15.73 12.72
C LEU A 199 -10.46 -15.65 11.31
N ASP A 200 -10.42 -14.47 10.67
CA ASP A 200 -10.77 -14.31 9.27
C ASP A 200 -9.63 -14.82 8.38
N THR A 201 -9.54 -16.14 8.23
CA THR A 201 -8.45 -16.79 7.49
C THR A 201 -8.35 -16.34 6.04
N GLU A 202 -9.49 -16.00 5.42
CA GLU A 202 -9.56 -15.49 4.04
C GLU A 202 -9.05 -14.05 3.98
N GLY A 203 -9.52 -13.16 4.85
CA GLY A 203 -9.00 -11.79 4.97
C GLY A 203 -7.50 -11.77 5.24
N MET A 204 -6.99 -12.65 6.11
CA MET A 204 -5.55 -12.75 6.35
C MET A 204 -4.78 -13.31 5.14
N GLN A 205 -5.37 -14.21 4.35
CA GLN A 205 -4.79 -14.63 3.08
C GLN A 205 -4.72 -13.47 2.09
N THR A 206 -5.78 -12.65 2.02
CA THR A 206 -5.81 -11.42 1.22
C THR A 206 -4.68 -10.47 1.60
N MET A 207 -4.35 -10.33 2.89
CA MET A 207 -3.22 -9.51 3.33
C MET A 207 -1.86 -10.06 2.85
N ARG A 208 -1.65 -11.38 2.93
CA ARG A 208 -0.42 -12.03 2.44
C ARG A 208 -0.24 -11.90 0.93
N THR A 209 -1.30 -12.12 0.17
CA THR A 209 -1.26 -11.99 -1.29
C THR A 209 -1.04 -10.54 -1.70
N LEU A 210 -1.68 -9.58 -1.03
CA LEU A 210 -1.45 -8.15 -1.26
C LEU A 210 0.03 -7.80 -1.10
N ALA A 211 0.64 -8.24 0.01
CA ALA A 211 2.07 -8.02 0.27
C ALA A 211 2.97 -8.68 -0.79
N THR A 212 2.61 -9.89 -1.24
CA THR A 212 3.33 -10.59 -2.31
C THR A 212 3.25 -9.84 -3.64
N ASN A 213 2.06 -9.35 -3.99
CA ASN A 213 1.84 -8.57 -5.21
C ASN A 213 2.55 -7.21 -5.15
N MET A 214 2.59 -6.58 -3.96
CA MET A 214 3.33 -5.34 -3.71
C MET A 214 4.82 -5.56 -3.96
N ALA A 215 5.41 -6.60 -3.35
CA ALA A 215 6.82 -6.92 -3.53
C ALA A 215 7.15 -7.25 -4.99
N PHE A 216 6.27 -7.97 -5.69
CA PHE A 216 6.42 -8.24 -7.12
C PHE A 216 6.41 -6.95 -7.94
N LEU A 217 5.44 -6.06 -7.73
CA LEU A 217 5.31 -4.84 -8.50
C LEU A 217 6.47 -3.87 -8.26
N LEU A 218 6.89 -3.69 -7.01
CA LEU A 218 8.06 -2.88 -6.65
C LEU A 218 9.31 -3.33 -7.40
N LYS A 219 9.62 -4.64 -7.34
CA LYS A 219 10.75 -5.23 -8.05
C LYS A 219 10.68 -5.04 -9.56
N LYS A 220 9.47 -4.94 -10.13
CA LYS A 220 9.27 -4.72 -11.57
C LYS A 220 9.36 -3.25 -11.97
N ILE A 221 8.81 -2.34 -11.18
CA ILE A 221 8.88 -0.89 -11.46
C ILE A 221 10.33 -0.41 -11.40
N HIS A 222 11.07 -0.84 -10.38
CA HIS A 222 12.45 -0.46 -10.16
C HIS A 222 13.48 -1.38 -10.84
N ALA A 223 13.04 -2.28 -11.71
CA ALA A 223 13.99 -3.03 -12.55
C ALA A 223 14.73 -2.05 -13.47
N ASP A 224 16.04 -2.25 -13.64
CA ASP A 224 16.90 -1.39 -14.45
C ASP A 224 16.30 -1.13 -15.85
N GLY A 225 16.35 0.14 -16.27
CA GLY A 225 15.98 0.55 -17.62
C GLY A 225 14.51 0.97 -17.83
N ASN A 226 13.68 1.02 -16.79
CA ASN A 226 12.34 1.60 -16.90
C ASN A 226 12.38 3.14 -16.78
N PRO A 227 12.15 3.90 -17.87
CA PRO A 227 12.05 5.34 -17.77
C PRO A 227 10.81 5.73 -16.96
N THR A 228 10.88 6.87 -16.27
CA THR A 228 9.67 7.46 -15.68
C THR A 228 8.68 7.78 -16.81
N PRO A 229 7.38 7.46 -16.67
CA PRO A 229 6.40 7.79 -17.69
C PRO A 229 6.41 9.29 -18.02
N GLN A 230 6.50 9.63 -19.31
CA GLN A 230 6.26 11.00 -19.77
C GLN A 230 4.78 11.32 -19.62
N ARG A 231 4.47 12.52 -19.14
CA ARG A 231 3.10 13.01 -18.93
C ARG A 231 2.93 14.34 -19.64
N ASP A 232 1.72 14.57 -20.12
CA ASP A 232 1.32 15.87 -20.60
C ASP A 232 1.43 16.92 -19.48
N GLU A 233 1.71 18.16 -19.88
CA GLU A 233 1.64 19.28 -18.96
C GLU A 233 0.21 19.40 -18.40
N PHE A 234 0.10 19.77 -17.13
CA PHE A 234 -1.19 19.90 -16.48
C PHE A 234 -2.02 20.98 -17.21
N PRO A 235 -3.14 20.63 -17.86
CA PRO A 235 -3.87 21.58 -18.67
C PRO A 235 -4.54 22.65 -17.80
N ALA A 236 -4.88 23.78 -18.41
CA ALA A 236 -5.72 24.79 -17.76
C ALA A 236 -7.06 24.16 -17.34
N PHE A 237 -7.49 24.41 -16.09
CA PHE A 237 -8.76 23.90 -15.58
C PHE A 237 -9.92 24.40 -16.46
N MET A 238 -10.62 23.49 -17.12
CA MET A 238 -11.78 23.79 -17.94
C MET A 238 -13.05 23.53 -17.12
N ASN A 239 -13.86 24.57 -16.89
CA ASN A 239 -15.04 24.52 -16.01
C ASN A 239 -16.37 24.44 -16.79
N PHE A 240 -16.33 24.15 -18.09
CA PHE A 240 -17.41 24.52 -19.02
C PHE A 240 -18.53 23.49 -19.16
N ILE A 241 -18.44 22.33 -18.52
CA ILE A 241 -19.51 21.31 -18.55
C ILE A 241 -19.69 20.79 -17.12
N ARG A 242 -20.89 21.03 -16.57
CA ARG A 242 -21.34 20.55 -15.25
C ARG A 242 -22.27 19.36 -15.44
#